data_AF-A0AA97JP64-F1
#
_entry.id   AF-A0AA97JP64-F1
#
_cell.length_a   1.000
_cell.length_b   1.000
_cell.length_c   1.000
_cell.angle_alpha   90.00
_cell.angle_beta   90.00
_cell.angle_gamma   90.00
#
_symmetry.space_group_name_H-M   'P 1'
#
loop_
_entity.id
_entity.type
_entity.pdbx_description
1 polymer ?
#
loop_
_entity_poly.entity_id
_entity_poly.type
_entity_poly.pdbx_seq_one_letter_code
_entity_poly.pdbx_strand_id
1 'polypeptide(L)'
;MDRIVGEIAFQLDRRILSSIFPDQVRLYGFTVSNIPEKIRQLSLNGSEAGLTTDQCASMMERYNSIMTQLKPLGYDPSVHPRFTEQIVNTYGILRERPDMRATEGDLYNDIEYLRNVVQTAAPPEKSADCMLLLNCLHKLSLEDGKPLFIW
;
A
#
# COMPACT_ATOMS: atom_id res chain seq x y z
N MET A 1 13.32 -7.74 -12.78
CA MET A 1 11.94 -8.10 -12.39
C MET A 1 11.74 -7.97 -10.88
N ASP A 2 12.80 -8.12 -10.10
CA ASP A 2 12.82 -8.10 -8.64
C ASP A 2 12.23 -6.82 -8.03
N ARG A 3 12.42 -5.67 -8.69
CA ARG A 3 11.83 -4.39 -8.29
C ARG A 3 10.30 -4.36 -8.30
N ILE A 4 9.65 -5.26 -9.05
CA ILE A 4 8.19 -5.36 -9.10
C ILE A 4 7.65 -5.80 -7.73
N VAL A 5 8.36 -6.69 -7.01
CA VAL A 5 7.97 -7.12 -5.66
C VAL A 5 8.00 -5.95 -4.68
N GLY A 6 9.05 -5.11 -4.79
CA GLY A 6 9.13 -3.85 -4.04
C GLY A 6 8.05 -2.84 -4.44
N GLU A 7 7.74 -2.72 -5.73
CA GLU A 7 6.67 -1.86 -6.22
C GLU A 7 5.29 -2.29 -5.68
N ILE A 8 4.97 -3.59 -5.67
CA ILE A 8 3.70 -4.10 -5.12
C ILE A 8 3.53 -3.65 -3.66
N ALA A 9 4.58 -3.82 -2.85
CA ALA A 9 4.57 -3.41 -1.44
C ALA A 9 4.40 -1.89 -1.29
N PHE A 10 5.11 -1.10 -2.11
CA PHE A 10 5.01 0.35 -2.09
C PHE A 10 3.61 0.86 -2.51
N GLN A 11 3.04 0.29 -3.58
CA GLN A 11 1.73 0.65 -4.09
C GLN A 11 0.62 0.31 -3.09
N LEU A 12 0.72 -0.82 -2.40
CA LEU A 12 -0.21 -1.17 -1.33
C LEU A 12 -0.18 -0.11 -0.21
N ASP A 13 1.00 0.21 0.32
CA ASP A 13 1.15 1.20 1.38
C ASP A 13 0.64 2.58 0.95
N ARG A 14 1.03 3.03 -0.25
CA ARG A 14 0.58 4.31 -0.83
C ARG A 14 -0.93 4.35 -0.98
N ARG A 15 -1.57 3.26 -1.41
CA ARG A 15 -3.02 3.19 -1.61
C ARG A 15 -3.78 3.18 -0.28
N ILE A 16 -3.29 2.45 0.73
CA ILE A 16 -3.85 2.46 2.09
C ILE A 16 -3.76 3.89 2.67
N LEU A 17 -2.59 4.50 2.59
CA LEU A 17 -2.34 5.85 3.08
C LEU A 17 -3.23 6.89 2.36
N SER A 18 -3.31 6.84 1.03
CA SER A 18 -4.13 7.77 0.25
C SER A 18 -5.63 7.62 0.52
N SER A 19 -6.10 6.41 0.86
CA SER A 19 -7.51 6.17 1.19
C SER A 19 -7.90 6.79 2.54
N ILE A 20 -6.99 6.73 3.51
CA ILE A 20 -7.19 7.24 4.87
C ILE A 20 -6.94 8.74 4.95
N PHE A 21 -5.94 9.24 4.23
CA PHE A 21 -5.51 10.64 4.22
C PHE A 21 -5.68 11.26 2.82
N PRO A 22 -6.91 11.41 2.30
CA PRO A 22 -7.14 11.94 0.95
C PRO A 22 -6.71 13.41 0.80
N ASP A 23 -6.77 14.19 1.88
CA ASP A 23 -6.51 15.64 1.88
C ASP A 23 -5.01 15.96 2.04
N GLN A 24 -4.20 14.98 2.46
CA GLN A 24 -2.77 15.19 2.64
C GLN A 24 -1.97 14.88 1.37
N VAL A 25 -1.50 15.94 0.73
CA VAL A 25 -0.64 15.87 -0.46
C VAL A 25 0.80 15.41 -0.13
N ARG A 26 1.23 15.54 1.14
CA ARG A 26 2.60 15.21 1.59
C ARG A 26 2.61 14.35 2.85
N LEU A 27 2.44 13.04 2.67
CA LEU A 27 2.51 12.03 3.73
C LEU A 27 3.96 11.61 4.05
N TYR A 28 4.89 12.57 4.11
CA TYR A 28 6.31 12.27 4.34
C TYR A 28 6.51 11.67 5.74
N GLY A 29 7.10 10.48 5.82
CA GLY A 29 7.28 9.74 7.07
C GLY A 29 5.98 9.14 7.64
N PHE A 30 4.93 8.99 6.82
CA PHE A 30 3.77 8.17 7.14
C PHE A 30 4.03 6.77 6.59
N THR A 31 3.83 5.79 7.47
CA THR A 31 3.86 4.37 7.12
C THR A 31 2.55 3.76 7.58
N VAL A 32 2.17 2.62 7.01
CA VAL A 32 0.94 1.94 7.42
C VAL A 32 0.98 1.55 8.91
N SER A 33 2.17 1.24 9.43
CA SER A 33 2.43 0.97 10.85
C SER A 33 2.08 2.14 11.77
N ASN A 34 2.32 3.38 11.32
CA ASN A 34 2.19 4.57 12.15
C ASN A 34 0.88 5.32 11.91
N ILE A 35 -0.02 4.83 11.06
CA ILE A 35 -1.33 5.47 10.80
C ILE A 35 -2.07 5.85 12.09
N PRO A 36 -2.34 4.94 13.05
CA PRO A 36 -3.10 5.29 14.26
C PRO A 36 -2.39 6.36 15.11
N GLU A 37 -1.06 6.34 15.13
CA GLU A 37 -0.26 7.35 15.81
C GLU A 37 -0.33 8.69 15.09
N LYS A 38 -0.23 8.71 13.76
CA LYS A 38 -0.33 9.91 12.93
C LYS A 38 -1.70 10.55 13.05
N ILE A 39 -2.77 9.76 13.01
CA ILE A 39 -4.14 10.24 13.26
C ILE A 39 -4.21 10.93 14.63
N ARG A 40 -3.65 10.32 15.68
CA ARG A 40 -3.62 10.93 17.02
C ARG A 40 -2.78 12.21 17.08
N GLN A 41 -1.61 12.24 16.44
CA GLN A 41 -0.74 13.42 16.39
C GLN A 41 -1.41 14.59 15.67
N LEU A 42 -2.10 14.31 14.56
CA LEU A 42 -2.86 15.31 13.81
C LEU A 42 -3.99 15.93 14.64
N SER A 43 -4.61 15.14 15.53
CA SER A 43 -5.62 15.63 16.48
C SER A 43 -5.02 16.45 17.62
N LEU A 44 -3.78 16.16 18.06
CA LEU A 44 -3.12 16.83 19.18
C LEU A 44 -2.38 18.12 18.77
N ASN A 45 -1.83 18.18 17.56
CA ASN A 45 -1.06 19.32 17.07
C ASN A 45 -1.94 20.47 16.51
N GLY A 46 -3.25 20.38 16.66
CA GLY A 46 -4.22 21.37 16.18
C GLY A 46 -4.20 22.66 17.00
N SER A 47 -3.25 23.56 16.73
CA SER A 47 -3.43 24.98 16.99
C SER A 47 -3.75 25.70 15.67
N GLU A 48 -4.89 26.42 15.71
CA GLU A 48 -5.43 27.39 14.74
C GLU A 48 -6.08 26.89 13.44
N ALA A 49 -5.77 25.68 12.95
CA ALA A 49 -6.50 25.05 11.81
C ALA A 49 -6.53 23.51 11.91
N GLY A 50 -6.70 22.99 13.14
CA GLY A 50 -6.62 21.55 13.44
C GLY A 50 -7.74 20.71 12.83
N LEU A 51 -7.40 19.47 12.45
CA LEU A 51 -8.38 18.44 12.11
C LEU A 51 -9.37 18.28 13.27
N THR A 52 -10.67 18.40 12.98
CA THR A 52 -11.72 18.25 13.98
C THR A 52 -11.77 16.80 14.50
N THR A 53 -12.29 16.60 15.71
CA THR A 53 -12.54 15.25 16.26
C THR A 53 -13.30 14.35 15.28
N ASP A 54 -14.22 14.95 14.50
CA ASP A 54 -14.98 14.29 13.44
C ASP A 54 -14.10 13.79 12.29
N GLN A 55 -13.13 14.58 11.85
CA GLN A 55 -12.18 14.17 10.81
C GLN A 55 -11.27 13.04 11.29
N CYS A 56 -10.75 13.14 12.53
CA CYS A 56 -9.97 12.07 13.14
C CYS A 56 -10.77 10.75 13.23
N ALA A 57 -12.05 10.83 13.62
CA ALA A 57 -12.93 9.68 13.68
C ALA A 57 -13.15 9.07 12.28
N SER A 58 -13.44 9.91 11.27
CA SER A 58 -13.62 9.46 9.88
C SER A 58 -12.38 8.75 9.32
N MET A 59 -11.18 9.25 9.62
CA MET A 59 -9.92 8.62 9.19
C MET A 59 -9.71 7.26 9.88
N MET A 60 -10.03 7.17 11.17
CA MET A 60 -9.95 5.91 11.92
C MET A 60 -10.96 4.88 11.41
N GLU A 61 -12.18 5.32 11.07
CA GLU A 61 -13.21 4.47 10.45
C GLU A 61 -12.74 3.91 9.11
N ARG A 62 -12.15 4.75 8.24
CA ARG A 62 -11.57 4.30 6.97
C ARG A 62 -10.45 3.29 7.16
N TYR A 63 -9.54 3.55 8.11
CA TYR A 63 -8.49 2.61 8.47
C TYR A 63 -9.08 1.27 8.89
N ASN A 64 -10.05 1.27 9.80
CA ASN A 64 -10.70 0.04 10.27
C ASN A 64 -11.44 -0.69 9.14
N SER A 65 -12.08 0.04 8.23
CA SER A 65 -12.76 -0.51 7.07
C SER A 65 -11.77 -1.23 6.15
N ILE A 66 -10.66 -0.58 5.78
CA ILE A 66 -9.60 -1.19 4.97
C ILE A 66 -9.04 -2.43 5.69
N MET A 67 -8.69 -2.33 6.97
CA MET A 67 -8.15 -3.47 7.71
C MET A 67 -9.14 -4.63 7.80
N THR A 68 -10.44 -4.34 7.91
CA THR A 68 -11.49 -5.37 7.88
C THR A 68 -11.58 -6.07 6.52
N GLN A 69 -11.36 -5.33 5.42
CA GLN A 69 -11.33 -5.91 4.07
C GLN A 69 -10.06 -6.74 3.81
N LEU A 70 -8.92 -6.32 4.36
CA LEU A 70 -7.64 -7.01 4.17
C LEU A 70 -7.47 -8.22 5.12
N LYS A 71 -8.14 -8.22 6.28
CA LYS A 71 -8.13 -9.32 7.25
C LYS A 71 -8.46 -10.71 6.66
N PRO A 72 -9.51 -10.91 5.83
CA PRO A 72 -9.78 -12.21 5.21
C PRO A 72 -8.70 -12.66 4.22
N LEU A 73 -7.86 -11.75 3.73
CA LEU A 73 -6.69 -12.08 2.90
C LEU A 73 -5.46 -12.49 3.74
N GLY A 74 -5.55 -12.38 5.07
CA GLY A 74 -4.47 -12.67 6.01
C GLY A 74 -3.63 -11.45 6.40
N TYR A 75 -3.97 -10.25 5.92
CA TYR A 75 -3.22 -9.05 6.24
C TYR A 75 -3.33 -8.69 7.71
N ASP A 76 -2.16 -8.53 8.33
CA ASP A 76 -2.01 -8.13 9.72
C ASP A 76 -1.31 -6.76 9.78
N PRO A 77 -1.97 -5.71 10.31
CA PRO A 77 -1.41 -4.36 10.39
C PRO A 77 -0.25 -4.21 11.39
N SER A 78 0.06 -5.22 12.20
CA SER A 78 1.20 -5.19 13.12
C SER A 78 2.47 -5.78 12.49
N VAL A 79 2.30 -6.72 11.54
CA VAL A 79 3.40 -7.44 10.88
C VAL A 79 3.67 -6.94 9.47
N HIS A 80 2.63 -6.86 8.63
CA HIS A 80 2.78 -6.63 7.20
C HIS A 80 3.31 -5.24 6.83
N PRO A 81 2.95 -4.15 7.52
CA PRO A 81 3.56 -2.84 7.27
C PRO A 81 5.08 -2.78 7.46
N ARG A 82 5.63 -3.57 8.39
CA ARG A 82 7.09 -3.68 8.55
C ARG A 82 7.69 -4.53 7.44
N PHE A 83 6.96 -5.55 7.02
CA PHE A 83 7.36 -6.41 5.92
C PHE A 83 7.36 -5.65 4.58
N THR A 84 6.33 -4.84 4.27
CA THR A 84 6.28 -4.00 3.06
C THR A 84 7.47 -3.05 3.02
N GLU A 85 7.77 -2.37 4.13
CA GLU A 85 8.94 -1.48 4.24
C GLU A 85 10.24 -2.24 3.99
N GLN A 86 10.42 -3.44 4.57
CA GLN A 86 11.60 -4.27 4.32
C GLN A 86 11.70 -4.69 2.86
N ILE A 87 10.59 -5.10 2.23
CA ILE A 87 10.54 -5.50 0.83
C ILE A 87 10.90 -4.32 -0.07
N VAL A 88 10.33 -3.14 0.17
CA VAL A 88 10.67 -1.91 -0.54
C VAL A 88 12.15 -1.57 -0.40
N ASN A 89 12.71 -1.67 0.81
CA ASN A 89 14.13 -1.40 1.04
C ASN A 89 15.05 -2.46 0.40
N THR A 90 14.62 -3.71 0.36
CA THR A 90 15.42 -4.83 -0.18
C THR A 90 15.41 -4.84 -1.71
N TYR A 91 14.24 -4.68 -2.31
CA TYR A 91 14.02 -4.83 -3.75
C TYR A 91 14.03 -3.50 -4.50
N GLY A 92 13.79 -2.37 -3.80
CA GLY A 92 13.58 -1.06 -4.40
C GLY A 92 12.24 -0.93 -5.10
N ILE A 93 11.91 0.30 -5.52
CA ILE A 93 10.69 0.63 -6.28
C ILE A 93 11.04 0.99 -7.73
N LEU A 94 10.05 0.91 -8.61
CA LEU A 94 10.12 1.44 -9.97
C LEU A 94 9.90 2.96 -9.88
N ARG A 95 11.01 3.71 -9.81
CA ARG A 95 10.97 5.18 -9.73
C ARG A 95 10.47 5.86 -11.01
N GLU A 96 10.54 5.15 -12.14
CA GLU A 96 10.16 5.64 -13.45
C GLU A 96 9.19 4.65 -14.06
N ARG A 97 8.14 5.16 -14.72
CA ARG A 97 7.29 4.35 -15.59
C ARG A 97 8.23 3.73 -16.63
N PRO A 98 8.45 2.40 -16.66
CA PRO A 98 9.36 1.80 -17.62
C PRO A 98 8.93 2.26 -19.00
N ASP A 99 9.87 2.81 -19.79
CA ASP A 99 9.64 3.36 -21.13
C ASP A 99 8.77 2.40 -21.94
N MET A 100 7.47 2.69 -21.99
CA MET A 100 6.48 1.74 -22.48
C MET A 100 6.56 1.66 -23.99
N ARG A 101 7.21 0.61 -24.50
CA ARG A 101 6.68 -0.02 -25.71
C ARG A 101 5.30 -0.55 -25.30
N ALA A 102 4.25 -0.10 -25.99
CA ALA A 102 2.83 -0.16 -25.58
C ALA A 102 2.31 -1.51 -25.02
N THR A 103 3.02 -2.62 -25.22
CA THR A 103 2.72 -3.96 -24.72
C THR A 103 3.11 -4.22 -23.26
N GLU A 104 4.12 -3.55 -22.69
CA GLU A 104 4.59 -3.86 -21.32
C GLU A 104 3.77 -3.17 -20.22
N GLY A 105 3.06 -2.09 -20.55
CA GLY A 105 2.23 -1.37 -19.59
C GLY A 105 0.98 -2.12 -19.11
N ASP A 106 0.44 -2.99 -19.95
CA ASP A 106 -0.70 -3.84 -19.62
C ASP A 106 -0.28 -4.98 -18.67
N LEU A 107 0.95 -5.50 -18.82
CA LEU A 107 1.48 -6.58 -17.99
C LEU A 107 1.56 -6.22 -16.49
N TYR A 108 1.83 -4.95 -16.17
CA TYR A 108 1.86 -4.48 -14.78
C TYR A 108 0.46 -4.32 -14.16
N ASN A 109 -0.60 -4.37 -14.96
CA ASN A 109 -1.98 -4.45 -14.49
C ASN A 109 -2.51 -5.89 -14.49
N ASP A 110 -1.76 -6.84 -15.05
CA ASP A 110 -2.12 -8.25 -15.08
C ASP A 110 -1.72 -8.95 -13.77
N ILE A 111 -2.74 -9.41 -13.03
CA ILE A 111 -2.54 -10.06 -11.74
C ILE A 111 -1.82 -11.42 -11.86
N GLU A 112 -1.99 -12.14 -12.97
CA GLU A 112 -1.36 -13.45 -13.17
C GLU A 112 0.13 -13.29 -13.46
N TYR A 113 0.48 -12.29 -14.28
CA TYR A 113 1.85 -11.89 -14.50
C TYR A 113 2.54 -11.51 -13.19
N LEU A 114 1.94 -10.63 -12.39
CA LEU A 114 2.52 -10.22 -11.11
C LEU A 114 2.69 -11.38 -10.13
N ARG A 115 1.75 -12.34 -10.08
CA ARG A 115 1.90 -13.55 -9.27
C ARG A 115 3.10 -14.39 -9.71
N ASN A 116 3.28 -14.56 -11.02
CA ASN A 116 4.42 -15.29 -11.56
C ASN A 116 5.75 -14.60 -11.22
N VAL A 117 5.79 -13.26 -11.32
CA VAL A 117 6.96 -12.48 -10.92
C VAL A 117 7.24 -12.63 -9.43
N VAL A 118 6.24 -12.53 -8.56
CA VAL A 118 6.41 -12.71 -7.12
C VAL A 118 6.95 -14.10 -6.80
N GLN A 119 6.42 -15.15 -7.41
CA GLN A 119 6.91 -16.52 -7.20
C GLN A 119 8.36 -16.72 -7.68
N THR A 120 8.76 -16.02 -8.74
CA THR A 120 10.10 -16.16 -9.33
C THR A 120 11.15 -15.29 -8.63
N ALA A 121 10.78 -14.08 -8.19
CA ALA A 121 11.70 -13.09 -7.63
C ALA A 121 11.76 -13.09 -6.09
N ALA A 122 10.67 -13.46 -5.40
CA ALA A 122 10.67 -13.51 -3.94
C ALA A 122 11.26 -14.84 -3.45
N PRO A 123 12.09 -14.84 -2.38
CA PRO A 123 12.59 -16.06 -1.77
C PRO A 123 11.42 -16.87 -1.21
N PRO A 124 11.55 -18.20 -1.14
CA PRO A 124 10.46 -19.09 -0.72
C PRO A 124 9.91 -18.74 0.67
N GLU A 125 10.76 -18.24 1.56
CA GLU A 125 10.37 -17.79 2.91
C GLU A 125 9.47 -16.55 2.92
N LYS A 126 9.60 -15.66 1.93
CA LYS A 126 8.84 -14.39 1.84
C LYS A 126 7.77 -14.40 0.75
N SER A 127 7.73 -15.45 -0.08
CA SER A 127 6.83 -15.56 -1.23
C SER A 127 5.36 -15.57 -0.79
N ALA A 128 5.02 -16.25 0.32
CA ALA A 128 3.67 -16.27 0.86
C ALA A 128 3.17 -14.86 1.24
N ASP A 129 3.97 -14.11 2.00
CA ASP A 129 3.65 -12.74 2.37
C ASP A 129 3.59 -11.81 1.15
N CYS A 130 4.52 -11.93 0.19
CA CYS A 130 4.49 -11.13 -1.04
C CYS A 130 3.23 -11.39 -1.87
N MET A 131 2.79 -12.65 -1.96
CA MET A 131 1.53 -13.03 -2.63
C MET A 131 0.32 -12.46 -1.91
N LEU A 132 0.35 -12.43 -0.58
CA LEU A 132 -0.68 -11.79 0.23
C LEU A 132 -0.74 -10.29 -0.02
N LEU A 133 0.40 -9.58 -0.06
CA LEU A 133 0.45 -8.15 -0.38
C LEU A 133 -0.16 -7.87 -1.76
N LEU A 134 0.16 -8.70 -2.76
CA LEU A 134 -0.40 -8.58 -4.10
C LEU A 134 -1.92 -8.78 -4.11
N ASN A 135 -2.43 -9.78 -3.39
CA ASN A 135 -3.88 -9.99 -3.27
C ASN A 135 -4.57 -8.81 -2.57
N CYS A 136 -3.93 -8.22 -1.55
CA CYS A 136 -4.42 -7.03 -0.87
C CYS A 136 -4.50 -5.83 -1.82
N LEU A 137 -3.43 -5.58 -2.58
CA LEU A 137 -3.38 -4.51 -3.57
C LEU A 137 -4.46 -4.69 -4.64
N HIS A 138 -4.63 -5.92 -5.13
CA HIS A 138 -5.66 -6.25 -6.12
C HIS A 138 -7.07 -6.03 -5.59
N LYS A 139 -7.35 -6.45 -4.36
CA LYS A 139 -8.65 -6.22 -3.73
C LYS A 139 -8.95 -4.72 -3.61
N LEU A 140 -7.99 -3.92 -3.14
CA LEU A 140 -8.16 -2.47 -3.05
C LEU A 140 -8.24 -1.78 -4.43
N SER A 141 -7.58 -2.34 -5.44
CA SER A 141 -7.68 -1.92 -6.84
C SER A 141 -9.08 -2.11 -7.41
N LEU A 142 -9.71 -3.25 -7.13
CA LEU A 142 -11.09 -3.52 -7.53
C LEU A 142 -12.10 -2.60 -6.84
N GLU A 143 -11.90 -2.30 -5.55
CA GLU A 143 -12.82 -1.46 -4.77
C GLU A 143 -12.79 0.02 -5.22
N ASP A 144 -11.62 0.54 -5.54
CA ASP A 144 -11.44 1.95 -5.93
C ASP A 144 -11.40 2.15 -7.47
N GLY A 145 -11.45 1.07 -8.26
CA GLY A 145 -11.49 1.10 -9.72
C GLY A 145 -10.21 1.61 -10.40
N LYS A 146 -9.12 1.77 -9.65
CA LYS A 146 -7.82 2.26 -10.15
C LYS A 146 -6.89 1.09 -10.51
N PRO A 147 -5.94 1.30 -11.45
CA PRO A 147 -4.93 0.29 -11.82
C PRO A 147 -4.10 -0.17 -10.61
N LEU A 148 -3.51 -1.37 -10.70
CA LEU A 148 -2.68 -1.93 -9.63
C LEU A 148 -1.50 -1.00 -9.30
N PHE A 149 -0.81 -0.52 -10.35
CA PHE A 149 0.30 0.42 -10.22
C PHE A 149 -0.13 1.82 -10.62
N ILE A 150 0.02 2.76 -9.70
CA ILE A 150 -0.25 4.17 -9.88
C ILE A 150 1.10 4.90 -9.86
N TRP A 151 1.47 5.48 -11.01
CA TRP A 151 2.69 6.27 -11.18
C TRP A 151 2.51 7.66 -10.56
#